data_AF-A0A7V9ZHL4-F1
#
_entry.id   AF-A0A7V9ZHL4-F1
#
_cell.length_a   1.000
_cell.length_b   1.000
_cell.length_c   1.000
_cell.angle_alpha   90.00
_cell.angle_beta   90.00
_cell.angle_gamma   90.00
#
_symmetry.space_group_name_H-M   'P 1'
#
loop_
_entity.id
_entity.type
_entity.pdbx_description
1 polymer ?
#
loop_
_entity_poly.entity_id
_entity_poly.type
_entity_poly.pdbx_seq_one_letter_code
_entity_poly.pdbx_strand_id
1 'polypeptide(L)'
;VTIKVGERIPIGGVGAPITGWIEPGRQHLDGFETLWYARSRATSDDYSRMARQKCVLNAMLQQLDPKTVVTNFGDIAAAGKQIISTSIPSSQLATLVNLAMKTRSLPVATVSFVPPAIDTGDPDYAQIRTMVSQALDKAEAKDAGTPMSGPRRHHGRSDANDSSDLATSC
;
A
#
# COMPACT_ATOMS: atom_id res chain seq x y z
N VAL A 1 -3.43 13.44 -1.36
CA VAL A 1 -2.30 12.65 -1.89
C VAL A 1 -2.24 12.71 -3.40
N THR A 2 -1.06 12.72 -4.01
CA THR A 2 -0.91 12.59 -5.46
C THR A 2 -0.86 11.12 -5.88
N ILE A 3 -1.79 10.69 -6.74
CA ILE A 3 -1.94 9.30 -7.20
C ILE A 3 -2.18 9.28 -8.71
N LYS A 4 -1.68 8.26 -9.41
CA LYS A 4 -2.10 7.94 -10.78
C LYS A 4 -3.33 7.05 -10.73
N VAL A 5 -4.49 7.63 -10.99
CA VAL A 5 -5.76 6.91 -11.00
C VAL A 5 -5.86 6.11 -12.31
N GLY A 6 -5.93 4.78 -12.22
CA GLY A 6 -5.96 3.90 -13.40
C GLY A 6 -7.33 3.84 -14.09
N GLU A 7 -8.41 3.89 -13.31
CA GLU A 7 -9.78 3.77 -13.80
C GLU A 7 -10.70 4.75 -13.08
N ARG A 8 -11.87 5.00 -13.65
CA ARG A 8 -12.84 5.96 -13.11
C ARG A 8 -13.45 5.43 -11.81
N ILE A 9 -13.34 6.18 -10.71
CA ILE A 9 -13.85 5.76 -9.40
C ILE A 9 -15.11 6.56 -9.02
N PRO A 10 -16.24 5.91 -8.71
CA PRO A 10 -17.46 6.61 -8.31
C PRO A 10 -17.38 7.13 -6.88
N ILE A 11 -17.90 8.35 -6.68
CA ILE A 11 -18.22 8.96 -5.39
C ILE A 11 -19.71 8.72 -5.14
N GLY A 12 -20.04 8.07 -4.02
CA GLY A 12 -21.38 7.53 -3.78
C GLY A 12 -21.52 6.08 -4.26
N GLY A 13 -22.76 5.65 -4.54
CA GLY A 13 -23.06 4.26 -4.87
C GLY A 13 -23.27 3.37 -3.64
N VAL A 14 -23.55 2.09 -3.87
CA VAL A 14 -23.88 1.07 -2.85
C VAL A 14 -25.00 1.54 -1.91
N GLY A 15 -26.24 1.52 -2.42
CA GLY A 15 -27.43 1.94 -1.66
C GLY A 15 -27.71 3.45 -1.68
N ALA A 16 -26.89 4.25 -2.38
CA ALA A 16 -27.11 5.67 -2.64
C ALA A 16 -26.77 6.01 -4.11
N PRO A 17 -27.26 7.15 -4.65
CA PRO A 17 -26.87 7.62 -5.97
C PRO A 17 -25.37 7.89 -6.08
N ILE A 18 -24.82 7.75 -7.29
CA ILE A 18 -23.48 8.27 -7.61
C ILE A 18 -23.60 9.78 -7.78
N THR A 19 -22.80 10.54 -7.04
CA THR A 19 -22.85 12.01 -7.01
C THR A 19 -21.64 12.66 -7.67
N GLY A 20 -20.61 11.87 -8.01
CA GLY A 20 -19.41 12.36 -8.66
C GLY A 20 -18.45 11.24 -9.05
N TRP A 21 -17.32 11.63 -9.62
CA TRP A 21 -16.31 10.71 -10.12
C TRP A 21 -14.91 11.26 -9.89
N ILE A 22 -13.99 10.36 -9.59
CA ILE A 22 -12.55 10.60 -9.65
C ILE A 22 -12.10 10.05 -11.00
N GLU A 23 -11.67 10.93 -11.89
CA GLU A 23 -11.35 10.56 -13.28
C GLU A 23 -9.98 9.87 -13.39
N PRO A 24 -9.70 9.07 -14.43
CA PRO A 24 -8.37 8.52 -14.67
C PRO A 24 -7.30 9.61 -14.89
N GLY A 25 -6.07 9.33 -14.46
CA GLY A 25 -4.92 10.20 -14.65
C GLY A 25 -4.19 10.57 -13.35
N ARG A 26 -3.05 11.25 -13.50
CA ARG A 26 -2.23 11.69 -12.37
C ARG A 26 -2.83 12.97 -11.79
N GLN A 27 -3.32 12.89 -10.55
CA GLN A 27 -4.00 14.00 -9.91
C GLN A 27 -3.70 14.06 -8.42
N HIS A 28 -3.91 15.23 -7.83
CA HIS A 28 -3.86 15.41 -6.38
C HIS A 28 -5.26 15.24 -5.81
N LEU A 29 -5.45 14.21 -5.00
CA LEU A 29 -6.69 13.92 -4.30
C LEU A 29 -6.68 14.56 -2.92
N ASP A 30 -7.73 15.26 -2.55
CA ASP A 30 -7.90 15.73 -1.16
C ASP A 30 -8.32 14.60 -0.20
N GLY A 31 -8.61 14.91 1.06
CA GLY A 31 -9.04 13.89 2.03
C GLY A 31 -10.36 13.20 1.66
N PHE A 32 -11.30 13.92 1.07
CA PHE A 32 -12.60 13.40 0.65
C PHE A 32 -12.43 12.47 -0.56
N GLU A 33 -11.72 12.92 -1.58
CA GLU A 33 -11.46 12.13 -2.79
C GLU A 33 -10.58 10.92 -2.48
N THR A 34 -9.56 11.06 -1.63
CA THR A 34 -8.68 9.95 -1.22
C THR A 34 -9.49 8.87 -0.50
N LEU A 35 -10.45 9.25 0.35
CA LEU A 35 -11.30 8.32 1.05
C LEU A 35 -12.19 7.54 0.07
N TRP A 36 -12.80 8.23 -0.91
CA TRP A 36 -13.59 7.59 -1.96
C TRP A 36 -12.74 6.70 -2.86
N TYR A 37 -11.54 7.14 -3.24
CA TYR A 37 -10.57 6.35 -3.98
C TYR A 37 -10.25 5.03 -3.27
N ALA A 38 -10.07 5.05 -1.95
CA ALA A 38 -9.74 3.86 -1.17
C ALA A 38 -10.93 2.94 -0.83
N ARG A 39 -12.16 3.48 -0.80
CA ARG A 39 -13.34 2.77 -0.25
C ARG A 39 -14.42 2.43 -1.26
N SER A 40 -14.47 3.11 -2.41
CA SER A 40 -15.55 2.91 -3.37
C SER A 40 -15.63 1.45 -3.82
N ARG A 41 -16.86 0.91 -3.86
CA ARG A 41 -17.16 -0.49 -4.24
C ARG A 41 -18.16 -0.60 -5.40
N ALA A 42 -18.69 0.52 -5.89
CA ALA A 42 -19.85 0.49 -6.78
C ALA A 42 -19.52 -0.14 -8.15
N THR A 43 -18.25 -0.14 -8.56
CA THR A 43 -17.80 -0.61 -9.87
C THR A 43 -16.57 -1.53 -9.80
N SER A 44 -16.16 -1.98 -8.62
CA SER A 44 -14.89 -2.68 -8.40
C SER A 44 -15.01 -3.84 -7.44
N ASP A 45 -14.26 -4.92 -7.67
CA ASP A 45 -14.11 -6.02 -6.71
C ASP A 45 -13.26 -5.65 -5.48
N ASP A 46 -13.23 -6.55 -4.50
CA ASP A 46 -12.53 -6.37 -3.23
C ASP A 46 -11.00 -6.31 -3.38
N TYR A 47 -10.42 -6.97 -4.38
CA TYR A 47 -8.97 -6.97 -4.64
C TYR A 47 -8.52 -5.67 -5.30
N SER A 48 -9.32 -5.17 -6.25
CA SER A 48 -9.15 -3.83 -6.84
C SER A 48 -9.24 -2.73 -5.77
N ARG A 49 -10.08 -2.92 -4.74
CA ARG A 49 -10.11 -2.04 -3.56
C ARG A 49 -8.84 -2.15 -2.70
N MET A 50 -8.37 -3.36 -2.43
CA MET A 50 -7.12 -3.56 -1.68
C MET A 50 -5.90 -2.94 -2.39
N ALA A 51 -5.84 -3.03 -3.72
CA ALA A 51 -4.79 -2.37 -4.51
C ALA A 51 -4.82 -0.84 -4.34
N ARG A 52 -6.00 -0.22 -4.43
CA ARG A 52 -6.14 1.24 -4.22
C ARG A 52 -5.77 1.67 -2.80
N GLN A 53 -6.12 0.88 -1.79
CA GLN A 53 -5.70 1.14 -0.40
C GLN A 53 -4.18 1.12 -0.26
N LYS A 54 -3.50 0.16 -0.89
CA LYS A 54 -2.03 0.11 -0.96
C LYS A 54 -1.45 1.33 -1.68
N CYS A 55 -2.06 1.78 -2.77
CA CYS A 55 -1.67 3.02 -3.45
C CYS A 55 -1.74 4.24 -2.54
N VAL A 56 -2.83 4.38 -1.76
CA VAL A 56 -2.98 5.49 -0.82
C VAL A 56 -1.90 5.46 0.24
N LEU A 57 -1.65 4.31 0.86
CA LEU A 57 -0.59 4.17 1.86
C LEU A 57 0.79 4.49 1.28
N ASN A 58 1.12 3.98 0.10
CA ASN A 58 2.38 4.27 -0.57
C ASN A 58 2.51 5.77 -0.92
N ALA A 59 1.45 6.37 -1.47
CA ALA A 59 1.44 7.79 -1.80
C ALA A 59 1.59 8.68 -0.57
N MET A 60 0.99 8.30 0.56
CA MET A 60 1.19 8.97 1.86
C MET A 60 2.65 8.85 2.30
N LEU A 61 3.24 7.66 2.28
CA LEU A 61 4.65 7.45 2.65
C LEU A 61 5.61 8.31 1.83
N GLN A 62 5.36 8.46 0.52
CA GLN A 62 6.18 9.29 -0.36
C GLN A 62 6.02 10.80 -0.12
N GLN A 63 4.86 11.23 0.36
CA GLN A 63 4.54 12.64 0.61
C GLN A 63 4.84 13.11 2.04
N LEU A 64 4.98 12.19 3.00
CA LEU A 64 5.36 12.54 4.37
C LEU A 64 6.74 13.18 4.36
N ASP A 65 6.82 14.46 4.76
CA ASP A 65 8.09 15.12 5.05
C ASP A 65 8.49 14.83 6.50
N PRO A 66 9.57 14.06 6.74
CA PRO A 66 9.91 13.62 8.10
C PRO A 66 10.32 14.78 9.01
N LYS A 67 10.82 15.88 8.46
CA LYS A 67 11.05 17.11 9.23
C LYS A 67 9.73 17.68 9.75
N THR A 68 8.73 17.80 8.88
CA THR A 68 7.36 18.20 9.25
C THR A 68 6.75 17.26 10.28
N VAL A 69 6.92 15.94 10.14
CA VAL A 69 6.39 14.96 11.10
C VAL A 69 7.04 15.10 12.48
N VAL A 70 8.37 15.24 12.56
CA VAL A 70 9.08 15.40 13.85
C VAL A 70 8.71 16.71 14.53
N THR A 71 8.72 17.81 13.77
CA THR A 71 8.42 19.16 14.30
C THR A 71 6.98 19.30 14.76
N ASN A 72 6.03 18.64 14.10
CA ASN A 72 4.60 18.69 14.43
C ASN A 72 4.11 17.41 15.12
N PHE A 73 5.00 16.57 15.63
CA PHE A 73 4.62 15.25 16.15
C PHE A 73 3.58 15.36 17.28
N GLY A 74 3.74 16.33 18.18
CA GLY A 74 2.80 16.56 19.27
C GLY A 74 1.38 16.80 18.77
N ASP A 75 1.23 17.65 17.77
CA ASP A 75 -0.07 18.01 17.19
C ASP A 75 -0.66 16.86 16.36
N ILE A 76 0.18 16.17 15.57
CA ILE A 76 -0.22 14.98 14.81
C ILE A 76 -0.67 13.87 15.75
N ALA A 77 0.06 13.64 16.85
CA ALA A 77 -0.30 12.63 17.84
C ALA A 77 -1.57 13.04 18.60
N ALA A 78 -1.74 14.31 18.95
CA ALA A 78 -2.94 14.80 19.62
C ALA A 78 -4.19 14.68 18.74
N ALA A 79 -4.11 15.11 17.47
CA ALA A 79 -5.19 14.93 16.50
C ALA A 79 -5.42 13.45 16.17
N GLY A 80 -4.33 12.69 16.05
CA GLY A 80 -4.33 11.26 15.76
C GLY A 80 -4.95 10.42 16.86
N LYS A 81 -4.87 10.80 18.14
CA LYS A 81 -5.49 10.05 19.26
C LYS A 81 -6.99 9.82 19.10
N GLN A 82 -7.69 10.70 18.37
CA GLN A 82 -9.13 10.58 18.13
C GLN A 82 -9.46 9.70 16.91
N ILE A 83 -8.47 9.36 16.08
CA ILE A 83 -8.66 8.75 14.75
C ILE A 83 -7.83 7.45 14.58
N ILE A 84 -6.74 7.29 15.32
CA ILE A 84 -5.77 6.21 15.23
C ILE A 84 -5.59 5.57 16.60
N SER A 85 -5.77 4.25 16.66
CA SER A 85 -5.41 3.42 17.81
C SER A 85 -4.21 2.55 17.44
N THR A 86 -3.17 2.55 18.28
CA THR A 86 -1.94 1.77 18.03
C THR A 86 -1.34 1.27 19.34
N SER A 87 -0.74 0.09 19.30
CA SER A 87 0.05 -0.48 20.40
C SER A 87 1.54 -0.10 20.33
N ILE A 88 1.94 0.69 19.33
CA ILE A 88 3.31 1.17 19.20
C ILE A 88 3.58 2.19 20.32
N PRO A 89 4.57 1.94 21.20
CA PRO A 89 4.91 2.87 22.27
C PRO A 89 5.59 4.12 21.72
N SER A 90 5.42 5.25 22.41
CA SER A 90 6.02 6.54 22.03
C SER A 90 7.56 6.51 21.95
N SER A 91 8.20 5.61 22.70
CA SER A 91 9.65 5.40 22.65
C SER A 91 10.15 4.90 21.29
N GLN A 92 9.30 4.29 20.46
CA GLN A 92 9.66 3.82 19.12
C GLN A 92 9.56 4.92 18.06
N LEU A 93 9.17 6.15 18.43
CA LEU A 93 8.99 7.23 17.48
C LEU A 93 10.25 7.51 16.65
N ALA A 94 11.41 7.61 17.30
CA ALA A 94 12.67 7.86 16.60
C ALA A 94 12.97 6.75 15.57
N THR A 95 12.71 5.50 15.92
CA THR A 95 12.83 4.34 15.02
C THR A 95 11.90 4.49 13.82
N LEU A 96 10.63 4.82 14.04
CA LEU A 96 9.64 4.99 12.98
C LEU A 96 9.96 6.15 12.05
N VAL A 97 10.45 7.28 12.57
CA VAL A 97 10.90 8.42 11.76
C VAL A 97 12.09 8.01 10.89
N ASN A 98 13.06 7.30 11.44
CA ASN A 98 14.20 6.78 10.67
C ASN A 98 13.75 5.80 9.59
N LEU A 99 12.77 4.93 9.87
CA LEU A 99 12.18 4.05 8.87
C LEU A 99 11.45 4.83 7.77
N ALA A 100 10.69 5.86 8.12
CA ALA A 100 10.01 6.73 7.17
C ALA A 100 10.99 7.47 6.25
N MET A 101 12.15 7.89 6.76
CA MET A 101 13.24 8.45 5.92
C MET A 101 13.76 7.42 4.90
N LYS A 102 13.92 6.15 5.32
CA LYS A 102 14.39 5.07 4.44
C LYS A 102 13.37 4.72 3.36
N THR A 103 12.08 4.63 3.69
CA THR A 103 11.02 4.28 2.73
C THR A 103 10.77 5.33 1.64
N ARG A 104 11.24 6.57 1.85
CA ARG A 104 11.27 7.58 0.77
C ARG A 104 12.38 7.33 -0.25
N SER A 105 13.45 6.65 0.16
CA SER A 105 14.63 6.39 -0.68
C SER A 105 14.65 4.97 -1.25
N LEU A 106 13.88 4.06 -0.65
CA LEU A 106 13.85 2.64 -0.99
C LEU A 106 12.42 2.21 -1.35
N PRO A 107 12.24 1.32 -2.33
CA PRO A 107 10.92 0.80 -2.68
C PRO A 107 10.33 -0.01 -1.52
N VAL A 108 9.03 0.13 -1.30
CA VAL A 108 8.30 -0.68 -0.32
C VAL A 108 7.87 -1.99 -0.99
N ALA A 109 8.41 -3.12 -0.51
CA ALA A 109 7.96 -4.43 -0.96
C ALA A 109 6.52 -4.67 -0.54
N THR A 110 5.73 -5.30 -1.40
CA THR A 110 4.33 -5.62 -1.11
C THR A 110 4.06 -7.09 -1.35
N VAL A 111 3.26 -7.67 -0.46
CA VAL A 111 2.73 -9.02 -0.59
C VAL A 111 1.20 -8.94 -0.69
N SER A 112 0.62 -9.67 -1.62
CA SER A 112 -0.83 -9.74 -1.84
C SER A 112 -1.32 -11.16 -1.60
N PHE A 113 -2.19 -11.34 -0.61
CA PHE A 113 -2.86 -12.61 -0.33
C PHE A 113 -4.22 -12.63 -1.02
N VAL A 114 -4.21 -12.85 -2.33
CA VAL A 114 -5.40 -12.81 -3.19
C VAL A 114 -5.41 -13.99 -4.17
N PRO A 115 -6.57 -14.38 -4.72
CA PRO A 115 -6.64 -15.42 -5.74
C PRO A 115 -5.85 -15.04 -7.01
N PRO A 116 -5.29 -16.03 -7.73
CA PRO A 116 -5.34 -17.47 -7.45
C PRO A 116 -4.27 -17.93 -6.46
N ALA A 117 -3.44 -17.02 -5.92
CA ALA A 117 -2.33 -17.39 -5.04
C ALA A 117 -2.81 -17.90 -3.67
N ILE A 118 -3.85 -17.27 -3.10
CA ILE A 118 -4.48 -17.64 -1.83
C ILE A 118 -5.99 -17.69 -2.02
N ASP A 119 -6.63 -18.78 -1.59
CA ASP A 119 -8.08 -18.82 -1.38
C ASP A 119 -8.42 -18.03 -0.11
N THR A 120 -9.14 -16.92 -0.24
CA THR A 120 -9.50 -16.07 0.89
C THR A 120 -10.67 -16.62 1.72
N GLY A 121 -11.40 -17.62 1.21
CA GLY A 121 -12.46 -18.31 1.95
C GLY A 121 -11.93 -19.44 2.84
N ASP A 122 -10.86 -20.11 2.41
CA ASP A 122 -10.14 -21.13 3.18
C ASP A 122 -8.61 -20.93 3.04
N PRO A 123 -8.03 -19.99 3.81
CA PRO A 123 -6.65 -19.57 3.60
C PRO A 123 -5.63 -20.60 4.10
N ASP A 124 -4.71 -21.00 3.21
CA ASP A 124 -3.51 -21.75 3.57
C ASP A 124 -2.49 -20.83 4.28
N TYR A 125 -2.47 -20.87 5.61
CA TYR A 125 -1.54 -20.10 6.41
C TYR A 125 -0.07 -20.51 6.26
N ALA A 126 0.22 -21.76 5.88
CA ALA A 126 1.60 -22.20 5.63
C ALA A 126 2.12 -21.57 4.33
N GLN A 127 1.27 -21.51 3.31
CA GLN A 127 1.58 -20.80 2.08
C GLN A 127 1.76 -19.29 2.33
N ILE A 128 0.89 -18.65 3.11
CA ILE A 128 1.02 -17.23 3.50
C ILE A 128 2.37 -16.97 4.18
N ARG A 129 2.77 -17.79 5.16
CA ARG A 129 4.07 -17.65 5.84
C ARG A 129 5.24 -17.80 4.86
N THR A 130 5.12 -18.71 3.91
CA THR A 130 6.13 -18.92 2.86
C THR A 130 6.26 -17.69 1.97
N MET A 131 5.15 -17.12 1.51
CA MET A 131 5.14 -15.88 0.71
C MET A 131 5.78 -14.71 1.46
N VAL A 132 5.51 -14.58 2.76
CA VAL A 132 6.13 -13.55 3.60
C VAL A 132 7.63 -13.77 3.74
N SER A 133 8.06 -14.99 4.07
CA SER A 133 9.50 -15.32 4.20
C SER A 133 10.24 -14.98 2.91
N GLN A 134 9.72 -15.41 1.76
CA GLN A 134 10.34 -15.11 0.48
C GLN A 134 10.43 -13.62 0.17
N ALA A 135 9.44 -12.83 0.59
CA ALA A 135 9.47 -11.38 0.42
C ALA A 135 10.55 -10.72 1.32
N LEU A 136 10.70 -11.20 2.55
CA LEU A 136 11.75 -10.76 3.47
C LEU A 136 13.13 -11.15 2.95
N ASP A 137 13.34 -12.41 2.57
CA ASP A 137 14.61 -12.90 2.04
C ASP A 137 15.06 -12.10 0.82
N LYS A 138 14.12 -11.77 -0.09
CA LYS A 138 14.38 -10.91 -1.25
C LYS A 138 14.77 -9.48 -0.85
N ALA A 139 14.16 -8.93 0.19
CA ALA A 139 14.47 -7.58 0.67
C ALA A 139 15.86 -7.55 1.33
N GLU A 140 16.16 -8.53 2.18
CA GLU A 140 17.45 -8.65 2.85
C GLU A 140 18.60 -8.91 1.86
N ALA A 141 18.38 -9.74 0.84
CA ALA A 141 19.38 -9.97 -0.21
C ALA A 141 19.71 -8.69 -1.00
N LYS A 142 18.71 -7.83 -1.24
CA LYS A 142 18.93 -6.52 -1.88
C LYS A 142 19.76 -5.59 -0.99
N ASP A 143 19.50 -5.57 0.31
CA ASP A 143 20.26 -4.77 1.28
C ASP A 143 21.72 -5.27 1.40
N ALA A 144 21.95 -6.58 1.30
CA ALA A 144 23.29 -7.18 1.37
C ALA A 144 24.13 -7.01 0.08
N GLY A 145 23.54 -6.47 -1.01
CA GLY A 145 24.22 -6.33 -2.30
C GLY A 145 24.52 -7.67 -3.00
N THR A 146 23.88 -8.77 -2.57
CA THR A 146 24.14 -10.11 -3.12
C THR A 146 23.26 -10.35 -4.35
N PRO A 147 23.82 -10.63 -5.54
CA PRO A 147 23.02 -11.03 -6.69
C PRO A 147 22.41 -12.43 -6.43
N MET A 148 21.09 -12.55 -6.41
CA MET A 148 20.42 -13.86 -6.43
C MET A 148 20.69 -14.55 -7.77
N SER A 149 21.64 -15.48 -7.80
CA SER A 149 21.85 -16.39 -8.92
C SER A 149 20.93 -17.60 -8.74
N GLY A 150 19.80 -17.60 -9.45
CA GLY A 150 18.85 -18.72 -9.51
C GLY A 150 18.29 -18.88 -10.93
N PRO A 151 17.94 -20.11 -11.37
CA PRO A 151 17.80 -20.40 -12.80
C PRO A 151 16.58 -19.71 -13.41
N ARG A 152 16.79 -18.99 -14.52
CA ARG A 152 15.73 -18.50 -15.39
C ARG A 152 14.98 -19.68 -16.01
N ARG A 153 13.79 -20.00 -15.49
CA ARG A 153 12.78 -20.75 -16.22
C ARG A 153 11.69 -19.79 -16.68
N HIS A 154 11.66 -19.52 -17.98
CA HIS A 154 10.51 -18.89 -18.64
C HIS A 154 9.31 -19.84 -18.55
N HIS A 155 8.36 -19.53 -17.67
CA HIS A 155 6.98 -19.96 -17.81
C HIS A 155 6.10 -18.75 -17.58
N GLY A 156 5.37 -18.37 -18.64
CA GLY A 156 4.37 -17.32 -18.59
C GLY A 156 3.25 -17.73 -17.63
N ARG A 157 3.33 -17.24 -16.41
CA ARG A 157 2.23 -17.22 -15.46
C ARG A 157 2.27 -15.84 -14.82
N SER A 158 1.19 -15.09 -14.96
CA SER A 158 1.06 -13.75 -14.43
C SER A 158 1.30 -13.78 -12.92
N ASP A 159 2.47 -13.30 -12.49
CA ASP A 159 2.88 -13.32 -11.09
C ASP A 159 2.11 -12.24 -10.35
N ALA A 160 0.94 -12.59 -9.81
CA ALA A 160 0.08 -11.72 -9.00
C ALA A 160 0.74 -11.18 -7.69
N ASN A 161 2.05 -11.40 -7.53
CA ASN A 161 2.83 -11.05 -6.36
C ASN A 161 4.21 -10.45 -6.72
N ASP A 162 4.45 -10.03 -7.96
CA ASP A 162 5.62 -9.20 -8.25
C ASP A 162 5.41 -7.80 -7.66
N SER A 163 6.36 -7.37 -6.84
CA SER A 163 6.35 -6.01 -6.26
C SER A 163 6.44 -4.92 -7.33
N SER A 164 6.78 -5.29 -8.58
CA SER A 164 6.70 -4.40 -9.74
C SER A 164 5.27 -4.05 -10.17
N ASP A 165 4.27 -4.89 -9.91
CA ASP A 165 2.93 -4.71 -10.48
C ASP A 165 2.11 -3.67 -9.73
N LEU A 166 2.34 -3.51 -8.42
CA LEU A 166 1.71 -2.43 -7.64
C LEU A 166 2.43 -1.09 -7.78
N ALA A 167 3.75 -1.09 -7.99
CA ALA A 167 4.49 0.11 -8.37
C ALA A 167 4.19 0.57 -9.82
N THR A 168 3.55 -0.28 -10.62
CA THR A 168 3.07 0.06 -11.97
C THR A 168 1.60 0.51 -11.96
N SER A 169 0.83 0.16 -10.92
CA SER A 169 -0.59 0.51 -10.77
C SER A 169 -0.86 1.76 -9.93
N CYS A 170 0.17 2.31 -9.28
CA CYS A 170 0.20 3.63 -8.65
C CYS A 170 1.50 4.34 -9.12
#